data_AF-A0A1Y2X4W4-F1
#
_entry.id   AF-A0A1Y2X4W4-F1
#
_cell.length_a   1.000
_cell.length_b   1.000
_cell.length_c   1.000
_cell.angle_alpha   90.00
_cell.angle_beta   90.00
_cell.angle_gamma   90.00
#
_symmetry.space_group_name_H-M   'P 1'
#
loop_
_entity.id
_entity.type
_entity.pdbx_description
1 polymer ?
#
loop_
_entity_poly.entity_id
_entity_poly.type
_entity_poly.pdbx_seq_one_letter_code
_entity_poly.pdbx_strand_id
1 'polypeptide(L)'
;MSLKFPQPAGPALARLTYQQIYGRDVRTDVDGDMVVRDEYLGWVMPVSVNEIDYYGVTFDHLVPADDPDPEVLQINIIEIEDDGGEYANKNLPFVVDPAHYTGKRVLAVPRCCQKRKGTQDRMRVNDCVAEREQRKLEQMECKVNDDFGGVANNLQLA
;
A
#
# COMPACT_ATOMS: atom_id res chain seq x y z
N MET A 1 -4.22 13.18 10.84
CA MET A 1 -4.80 11.88 11.25
C MET A 1 -3.84 10.79 10.79
N SER A 2 -3.34 9.95 11.68
CA SER A 2 -2.59 8.75 11.27
C SER A 2 -3.60 7.74 10.73
N LEU A 3 -3.58 7.46 9.43
CA LEU A 3 -4.42 6.41 8.84
C LEU A 3 -3.90 5.07 9.34
N LYS A 4 -4.80 4.22 9.87
CA LYS A 4 -4.43 2.90 10.36
C LYS A 4 -4.00 2.04 9.16
N PHE A 5 -2.75 1.59 9.18
CA PHE A 5 -2.20 0.68 8.19
C PHE A 5 -2.50 -0.80 8.56
N PRO A 6 -2.85 -1.65 7.59
CA PRO A 6 -3.32 -1.26 6.25
C PRO A 6 -4.77 -0.74 6.32
N GLN A 7 -5.14 0.14 5.39
CA GLN A 7 -6.54 0.51 5.18
C GLN A 7 -7.34 -0.71 4.70
N PRO A 8 -8.63 -0.85 5.07
CA PRO A 8 -9.42 -2.04 4.74
C PRO A 8 -9.46 -2.40 3.25
N ALA A 9 -9.43 -1.41 2.36
CA ALA A 9 -9.50 -1.62 0.91
C ALA A 9 -8.20 -2.23 0.33
N GLY A 10 -7.03 -1.87 0.88
CA GLY A 10 -5.73 -2.31 0.36
C GLY A 10 -5.58 -3.83 0.29
N PRO A 11 -5.73 -4.57 1.41
CA PRO A 11 -5.62 -6.02 1.42
C PRO A 11 -6.66 -6.72 0.54
N ALA A 12 -7.88 -6.17 0.44
CA ALA A 12 -8.91 -6.75 -0.42
C ALA A 12 -8.53 -6.67 -1.91
N LEU A 13 -7.98 -5.53 -2.33
CA LEU A 13 -7.56 -5.32 -3.72
C LEU A 13 -6.27 -6.07 -4.08
N ALA A 14 -5.32 -6.15 -3.13
CA ALA A 14 -4.16 -7.00 -3.27
C ALA A 14 -4.57 -8.47 -3.46
N ARG A 15 -5.52 -8.97 -2.66
CA ARG A 15 -6.06 -10.33 -2.79
C ARG A 15 -6.78 -10.57 -4.12
N LEU A 16 -7.61 -9.63 -4.58
CA LEU A 16 -8.28 -9.75 -5.88
C LEU A 16 -7.28 -9.80 -7.04
N THR A 17 -6.26 -8.95 -6.99
CA THR A 17 -5.20 -8.95 -8.00
C THR A 17 -4.40 -10.25 -7.96
N TYR A 18 -4.05 -10.71 -6.75
CA TYR A 18 -3.39 -11.99 -6.55
C TYR A 18 -4.16 -13.15 -7.20
N GLN A 19 -5.47 -13.24 -6.93
CA GLN A 19 -6.33 -14.27 -7.51
C GLN A 19 -6.33 -14.20 -9.04
N GLN A 20 -6.38 -13.00 -9.60
CA GLN A 20 -6.41 -12.81 -11.05
C GLN A 20 -5.07 -13.18 -11.72
N ILE A 21 -3.94 -12.95 -11.06
CA ILE A 21 -2.60 -13.27 -11.58
C ILE A 21 -2.29 -14.75 -11.43
N TYR A 22 -2.55 -15.32 -10.24
CA TYR A 22 -2.12 -16.68 -9.90
C TYR A 22 -3.22 -17.73 -10.07
N GLY A 23 -4.45 -17.33 -10.41
CA GLY A 23 -5.58 -18.23 -10.66
C GLY A 23 -6.06 -18.99 -9.43
N ARG A 24 -5.69 -18.54 -8.23
CA ARG A 24 -6.04 -19.20 -6.97
C ARG A 24 -6.14 -18.21 -5.81
N ASP A 25 -6.75 -18.68 -4.73
CA ASP A 25 -6.77 -17.96 -3.47
C ASP A 25 -5.42 -17.91 -2.75
N VAL A 26 -5.25 -16.89 -1.91
CA VAL A 26 -4.13 -16.77 -0.98
C VAL A 26 -4.25 -17.88 0.07
N ARG A 27 -3.17 -18.62 0.25
CA ARG A 27 -3.03 -19.71 1.23
C ARG A 27 -2.49 -19.15 2.52
N THR A 28 -3.23 -19.35 3.60
CA THR A 28 -2.83 -18.91 4.94
C THR A 28 -1.86 -19.87 5.62
N ASP A 29 -1.72 -21.09 5.09
CA ASP A 29 -0.80 -22.13 5.56
C ASP A 29 0.60 -22.03 4.93
N VAL A 30 0.80 -21.08 4.03
CA VAL A 30 2.09 -20.85 3.37
C VAL A 30 2.63 -19.47 3.70
N ASP A 31 3.74 -19.45 4.43
CA ASP A 31 4.43 -18.22 4.77
C ASP A 31 4.82 -17.45 3.51
N GLY A 32 4.53 -16.15 3.52
CA GLY A 32 4.83 -15.27 2.40
C GLY A 32 3.94 -15.47 1.17
N ASP A 33 2.88 -16.29 1.22
CA ASP A 33 2.06 -16.55 0.03
C ASP A 33 1.45 -15.27 -0.56
N MET A 34 1.06 -14.31 0.28
CA MET A 34 0.85 -12.92 -0.11
C MET A 34 1.07 -12.01 1.09
N VAL A 35 1.92 -11.00 0.94
CA VAL A 35 2.20 -10.03 2.02
C VAL A 35 1.99 -8.62 1.51
N VAL A 36 1.01 -7.90 2.07
CA VAL A 36 0.85 -6.46 1.79
C VAL A 36 2.03 -5.71 2.36
N ARG A 37 2.76 -5.00 1.51
CA ARG A 37 3.97 -4.27 1.89
C ARG A 37 3.68 -2.82 2.18
N ASP A 38 2.97 -2.12 1.32
CA ASP A 38 2.75 -0.69 1.51
C ASP A 38 1.42 -0.24 0.92
N GLU A 39 0.99 0.94 1.34
CA GLU A 39 -0.11 1.67 0.73
C GLU A 39 0.19 3.17 0.74
N TYR A 40 -0.24 3.87 -0.29
CA TYR A 40 0.01 5.30 -0.38
C TYR A 40 -1.04 6.00 -1.24
N LEU A 41 -1.17 7.31 -1.04
CA LEU A 41 -2.06 8.18 -1.81
C LEU A 41 -1.23 9.00 -2.79
N GLY A 42 -1.58 8.92 -4.08
CA GLY A 42 -1.17 9.89 -5.09
C GLY A 42 -2.18 11.03 -5.11
N TRP A 43 -1.72 12.26 -4.91
CA TRP A 43 -2.56 13.46 -4.91
C TRP A 43 -2.33 14.29 -6.18
N VAL A 44 -3.41 14.89 -6.72
CA VAL A 44 -3.32 15.90 -7.78
C VAL A 44 -2.68 17.15 -7.21
N MET A 45 -1.69 17.71 -7.91
CA MET A 45 -1.14 19.03 -7.57
C MET A 45 -1.82 20.12 -8.42
N PRO A 46 -2.21 21.27 -7.83
CA PRO A 46 -2.06 21.63 -6.42
C PRO A 46 -3.08 20.92 -5.51
N VAL A 47 -2.65 20.60 -4.28
CA VAL A 47 -3.41 19.90 -3.21
C VAL A 47 -4.58 20.73 -2.64
N SER A 48 -5.31 21.46 -3.49
CA SER A 48 -6.43 22.35 -3.10
C SER A 48 -7.79 21.67 -3.12
N VAL A 49 -7.86 20.46 -3.67
CA VAL A 49 -9.07 19.64 -3.74
C VAL A 49 -8.75 18.33 -3.06
N ASN A 50 -9.65 17.82 -2.21
CA ASN A 50 -9.52 16.52 -1.55
C ASN A 50 -9.68 15.36 -2.57
N GLU A 51 -9.05 15.50 -3.72
CA GLU A 51 -9.17 14.63 -4.89
C GLU A 51 -7.89 13.81 -4.98
N ILE A 52 -8.04 12.51 -4.76
CA ILE A 52 -6.97 11.54 -4.85
C ILE A 52 -6.83 11.17 -6.33
N ASP A 53 -5.64 11.36 -6.89
CA ASP A 53 -5.28 10.97 -8.27
C ASP A 53 -5.33 9.45 -8.42
N TYR A 54 -4.78 8.74 -7.42
CA TYR A 54 -4.88 7.29 -7.28
C TYR A 54 -4.45 6.82 -5.88
N TYR A 55 -5.01 5.69 -5.42
CA TYR A 55 -4.49 4.99 -4.24
C TYR A 55 -3.63 3.79 -4.69
N GLY A 56 -2.42 3.67 -4.15
CA GLY A 56 -1.52 2.56 -4.41
C GLY A 56 -1.53 1.53 -3.28
N VAL A 57 -1.54 0.24 -3.61
CA VAL A 57 -1.21 -0.85 -2.68
C VAL A 57 -0.13 -1.73 -3.30
N THR A 58 0.82 -2.19 -2.48
CA THR A 58 1.88 -3.11 -2.91
C THR A 58 1.85 -4.41 -2.13
N PHE A 59 2.22 -5.51 -2.78
CA PHE A 59 2.31 -6.81 -2.14
C PHE A 59 3.40 -7.70 -2.77
N ASP A 60 3.89 -8.64 -1.95
CA ASP A 60 4.86 -9.66 -2.34
C ASP A 60 4.19 -11.01 -2.50
N HIS A 61 4.82 -11.89 -3.27
CA HIS A 61 4.48 -13.30 -3.38
C HIS A 61 5.74 -14.17 -3.23
N LEU A 62 5.82 -14.92 -2.13
CA LEU A 62 6.91 -15.86 -1.80
C LEU A 62 8.31 -15.24 -1.79
N VAL A 63 8.39 -13.98 -1.37
CA VAL A 63 9.66 -13.25 -1.24
C VAL A 63 10.29 -13.55 0.14
N PRO A 64 11.58 -13.92 0.19
CA PRO A 64 12.30 -14.13 1.46
C PRO A 64 12.25 -12.89 2.36
N ALA A 65 12.20 -13.12 3.67
CA ALA A 65 12.11 -12.02 4.65
C ALA A 65 13.40 -11.19 4.75
N ASP A 66 14.53 -11.75 4.32
CA ASP A 66 15.87 -11.15 4.35
C ASP A 66 16.30 -10.55 3.00
N ASP A 67 15.42 -10.53 2.00
CA ASP A 67 15.70 -9.85 0.73
C ASP A 67 15.74 -8.33 0.95
N PRO A 68 16.89 -7.66 0.69
CA PRO A 68 17.02 -6.22 0.92
C PRO A 68 16.32 -5.35 -0.12
N ASP A 69 15.95 -5.90 -1.29
CA ASP A 69 15.30 -5.15 -2.38
C ASP A 69 14.24 -6.02 -3.08
N PRO A 70 13.17 -6.39 -2.35
CA PRO A 70 12.15 -7.28 -2.88
C PRO A 70 11.45 -6.66 -4.08
N GLU A 71 11.22 -7.46 -5.12
CA GLU A 71 10.33 -7.07 -6.22
C GLU A 71 8.88 -7.13 -5.74
N VAL A 72 8.22 -5.97 -5.70
CA VAL A 72 6.85 -5.83 -5.19
C VAL A 72 5.88 -5.59 -6.34
N LEU A 73 4.74 -6.29 -6.31
CA LEU A 73 3.65 -5.99 -7.22
C LEU A 73 2.89 -4.77 -6.71
N GLN A 74 2.72 -3.77 -7.57
CA GLN A 74 2.01 -2.55 -7.25
C GLN A 74 0.70 -2.47 -8.03
N ILE A 75 -0.38 -2.09 -7.35
CA ILE A 75 -1.69 -1.84 -7.91
C ILE A 75 -2.05 -0.39 -7.64
N ASN A 76 -2.46 0.36 -8.66
CA ASN A 76 -3.05 1.68 -8.48
C ASN A 76 -4.56 1.60 -8.69
N ILE A 77 -5.31 2.23 -7.81
CA ILE A 77 -6.74 2.48 -7.92
C ILE A 77 -6.91 3.87 -8.50
N ILE A 78 -7.45 3.98 -9.70
CA ILE A 78 -7.69 5.24 -10.40
C ILE A 78 -9.18 5.58 -10.24
N GLU A 79 -9.48 6.77 -9.73
CA GLU A 79 -10.86 7.31 -9.74
C GLU A 79 -11.24 7.68 -11.18
N ILE A 80 -12.43 7.26 -11.63
CA ILE A 80 -12.87 7.43 -13.02
C ILE A 80 -14.01 8.44 -13.14
N GLU A 81 -14.88 8.54 -12.12
CA GLU A 81 -16.08 9.38 -12.21
C GLU A 81 -15.76 10.87 -12.14
N ASP A 82 -14.78 11.26 -11.32
CA ASP A 82 -14.52 12.66 -11.00
C ASP A 82 -13.99 13.45 -12.21
N ASP A 83 -13.15 12.83 -13.04
CA ASP A 83 -12.55 13.45 -14.23
C ASP A 83 -13.07 12.89 -15.56
N GLY A 84 -14.10 12.04 -15.52
CA GLY A 84 -14.61 11.36 -16.70
C GLY A 84 -13.57 10.48 -17.39
N GLY A 85 -12.66 9.86 -16.62
CA GLY A 85 -11.62 8.95 -17.09
C GLY A 85 -10.47 9.62 -17.86
N GLU A 86 -10.30 10.93 -17.75
CA GLU A 86 -9.21 11.67 -18.41
C GLU A 86 -7.83 11.12 -18.00
N TYR A 87 -7.60 10.98 -16.70
CA TYR A 87 -6.36 10.44 -16.14
C TYR A 87 -6.11 9.02 -16.63
N ALA A 88 -7.14 8.17 -16.60
CA ALA A 88 -7.04 6.78 -17.03
C ALA A 88 -6.64 6.70 -18.52
N ASN A 89 -7.34 7.40 -19.41
CA ASN A 89 -7.04 7.38 -20.85
C ASN A 89 -5.68 7.98 -21.18
N LYS A 90 -5.24 8.99 -20.41
CA LYS A 90 -3.91 9.57 -20.54
C LYS A 90 -2.81 8.58 -20.15
N ASN A 91 -2.95 7.89 -19.01
CA ASN A 91 -1.89 7.11 -18.38
C ASN A 91 -1.91 5.61 -18.70
N LEU A 92 -3.01 5.08 -19.24
CA LEU A 92 -3.16 3.67 -19.59
C LEU A 92 -2.91 3.43 -21.09
N PRO A 93 -2.38 2.25 -21.47
CA PRO A 93 -2.17 1.88 -22.86
C PRO A 93 -3.46 1.38 -23.55
N PHE A 94 -4.58 1.32 -22.83
CA PHE A 94 -5.89 0.92 -23.33
C PHE A 94 -6.93 2.01 -23.05
N VAL A 95 -7.98 2.02 -23.86
CA VAL A 95 -9.09 2.97 -23.72
C VAL A 95 -9.98 2.56 -22.56
N VAL A 96 -10.32 3.53 -21.70
CA VAL A 96 -11.24 3.37 -20.59
C VAL A 96 -12.51 4.17 -20.91
N ASP A 97 -13.63 3.47 -21.04
CA ASP A 97 -14.94 4.09 -21.14
C ASP A 97 -15.49 4.40 -19.73
N PRO A 98 -15.64 5.68 -19.35
CA PRO A 98 -16.14 6.05 -18.03
C PRO A 98 -17.54 5.53 -17.73
N ALA A 99 -18.37 5.32 -18.76
CA ALA A 99 -19.74 4.82 -18.59
C ALA A 99 -19.79 3.42 -17.96
N HIS A 100 -18.73 2.61 -18.13
CA HIS A 100 -18.63 1.28 -17.50
C HIS A 100 -18.37 1.33 -15.98
N TYR A 101 -17.92 2.49 -15.49
CA TYR A 101 -17.53 2.72 -14.11
C TYR A 101 -18.53 3.58 -13.34
N THR A 102 -19.59 4.06 -13.99
CA THR A 102 -20.72 4.73 -13.33
C THR A 102 -21.32 3.85 -12.24
N GLY A 103 -21.36 4.34 -11.00
CA GLY A 103 -21.77 3.62 -9.80
C GLY A 103 -20.70 2.71 -9.19
N LYS A 104 -19.54 2.54 -9.84
CA LYS A 104 -18.41 1.72 -9.38
C LYS A 104 -17.19 2.55 -8.94
N ARG A 105 -17.11 3.82 -9.41
CA ARG A 105 -16.12 4.85 -9.09
C ARG A 105 -14.68 4.59 -9.50
N VAL A 106 -14.15 3.39 -9.24
CA VAL A 106 -12.70 3.12 -9.35
C VAL A 106 -12.32 2.03 -10.35
N LEU A 107 -11.11 2.16 -10.89
CA LEU A 107 -10.42 1.18 -11.73
C LEU A 107 -9.10 0.76 -11.06
N ALA A 108 -8.97 -0.51 -10.68
CA ALA A 108 -7.72 -1.07 -10.18
C ALA A 108 -6.84 -1.56 -11.33
N VAL A 109 -5.60 -1.07 -11.41
CA VAL A 109 -4.67 -1.37 -12.50
C VAL A 109 -3.29 -1.74 -11.94
N PRO A 110 -2.74 -2.92 -12.26
CA PRO A 110 -1.35 -3.24 -12.00
C PRO A 110 -0.42 -2.20 -12.63
N ARG A 111 0.63 -1.81 -11.90
CA ARG A 111 1.54 -0.75 -12.31
C ARG A 111 2.25 -1.02 -13.64
N CYS A 112 2.49 -2.30 -13.95
CA CYS A 112 3.07 -2.77 -15.21
C CYS A 112 2.15 -2.51 -16.43
N CYS A 113 0.86 -2.29 -16.21
CA CYS A 113 -0.13 -1.98 -17.25
C CYS A 113 -0.30 -0.48 -17.48
N GLN A 114 0.61 0.37 -17.01
CA GLN A 114 0.54 1.83 -17.18
C GLN A 114 1.71 2.35 -18.02
N LYS A 115 1.51 3.48 -18.73
CA LYS A 115 2.51 4.07 -19.65
C LYS A 115 3.77 4.57 -18.94
N ARG A 116 3.66 5.02 -17.68
CA ARG A 116 4.78 5.58 -16.93
C ARG A 116 5.80 4.48 -16.62
N LYS A 117 7.08 4.67 -16.95
CA LYS A 117 8.15 3.77 -16.47
C LYS A 117 8.40 4.00 -14.98
N GLY A 118 8.31 2.93 -14.19
CA GLY A 118 8.35 2.97 -12.72
C GLY A 118 9.72 2.72 -12.11
N THR A 119 10.82 3.13 -12.76
CA THR A 119 12.18 2.83 -12.25
C THR A 119 12.47 3.44 -10.87
N GLN A 120 11.75 4.50 -10.47
CA GLN A 120 11.85 5.10 -9.13
C GLN A 120 10.79 4.57 -8.15
N ASP A 121 9.81 3.79 -8.61
CA ASP A 121 8.70 3.35 -7.77
C ASP A 121 9.15 2.25 -6.78
N ARG A 122 10.06 1.34 -7.21
CA ARG A 122 10.60 0.26 -6.35
C ARG A 122 11.33 0.80 -5.13
N MET A 123 12.35 1.64 -5.36
CA MET A 123 13.15 2.25 -4.29
C MET A 123 12.26 3.04 -3.33
N ARG A 124 11.37 3.89 -3.85
CA ARG A 124 10.47 4.68 -3.02
C ARG A 124 9.59 3.81 -2.12
N VAL A 125 9.04 2.71 -2.65
CA VAL A 125 8.20 1.80 -1.86
C VAL A 125 9.05 1.12 -0.77
N ASN A 126 10.23 0.61 -1.11
CA ASN A 126 11.09 -0.06 -0.15
C ASN A 126 11.55 0.89 0.97
N ASP A 127 11.85 2.15 0.64
CA ASP A 127 12.16 3.20 1.62
C ASP A 127 10.94 3.49 2.53
N CYS A 128 9.74 3.64 1.96
CA CYS A 128 8.50 3.86 2.73
C CYS A 128 8.18 2.70 3.69
N VAL A 129 8.44 1.47 3.26
CA VAL A 129 8.32 0.27 4.10
C VAL A 129 9.32 0.33 5.24
N ALA A 130 10.60 0.56 4.94
CA ALA A 130 11.67 0.63 5.93
C ALA A 130 11.40 1.72 6.99
N GLU A 131 11.00 2.91 6.58
CA GLU A 131 10.61 3.99 7.49
C GLU A 131 9.44 3.60 8.41
N ARG A 132 8.43 2.89 7.88
CA ARG A 132 7.29 2.45 8.70
C ARG A 132 7.70 1.38 9.70
N GLU A 133 8.51 0.40 9.31
CA GLU A 133 8.98 -0.63 10.24
C GLU A 133 9.86 -0.02 11.33
N GLN A 134 10.73 0.94 10.99
CA GLN A 134 11.51 1.71 11.96
C GLN A 134 10.61 2.44 12.97
N ARG A 135 9.57 3.14 12.49
CA ARG A 135 8.58 3.81 13.38
C ARG A 135 7.86 2.83 14.31
N LYS A 136 7.58 1.60 13.86
CA LYS A 136 6.96 0.57 14.71
C LYS A 136 7.91 0.10 15.81
N LEU A 137 9.20 -0.08 15.49
CA LEU A 137 10.22 -0.47 16.46
C LEU A 137 10.38 0.62 17.53
N GLU A 138 10.51 1.88 17.13
CA GLU A 138 10.61 3.03 18.05
C GLU A 138 9.38 3.14 18.97
N GLN A 139 8.17 2.92 18.44
CA GLN A 139 6.95 2.89 19.24
C GLN A 139 6.89 1.71 20.21
N MET A 140 7.47 0.57 19.84
CA MET A 140 7.53 -0.61 20.70
C MET A 140 8.54 -0.39 21.83
N GLU A 141 9.71 0.19 21.53
CA GLU A 141 10.72 0.57 22.52
C GLU A 141 10.17 1.61 23.50
N CYS A 142 9.45 2.62 23.02
CA CYS A 142 8.78 3.60 23.88
C CYS A 142 7.79 2.93 24.84
N LYS A 143 6.94 2.02 24.34
CA LYS A 143 5.97 1.28 25.17
C LYS A 143 6.64 0.38 26.20
N VAL A 144 7.69 -0.34 25.83
CA VAL A 144 8.48 -1.16 26.75
C VAL A 144 9.08 -0.27 27.85
N ASN A 145 9.67 0.87 27.48
CA ASN A 145 10.23 1.81 28.46
C ASN A 145 9.17 2.40 29.39
N ASP A 146 7.95 2.66 28.91
CA ASP A 146 6.82 3.12 29.74
C ASP A 146 6.31 2.02 30.69
N ASP A 147 6.22 0.77 30.22
CA ASP A 147 5.75 -0.38 30.99
C ASP A 147 6.75 -0.81 32.09
N PHE A 148 8.06 -0.69 31.84
CA PHE A 148 9.12 -1.03 32.80
C PHE A 148 9.61 0.18 33.63
N GLY A 149 9.43 1.41 33.15
CA GLY A 149 9.81 2.64 33.85
C GLY A 149 8.96 2.96 35.09
N GLY A 150 7.80 2.30 35.24
CA GLY A 150 6.92 2.44 36.40
C GLY A 150 7.32 1.65 37.65
N VAL A 151 8.31 0.74 37.57
CA VAL A 151 8.64 -0.18 38.68
C VAL A 151 9.88 0.25 39.49
N ALA A 152 10.59 1.30 39.06
CA ALA A 152 11.91 1.64 39.62
C ALA A 152 11.92 2.70 40.75
N ASN A 153 10.84 2.91 41.51
CA ASN A 153 10.81 3.91 42.59
C ASN A 153 10.13 3.44 43.89
N ASN A 154 10.40 2.22 44.38
CA ASN A 154 9.99 1.82 45.74
C ASN A 154 10.94 0.83 46.43
N LEU A 155 12.25 1.00 46.26
CA LEU A 155 13.23 0.48 47.22
C LEU A 155 14.18 1.61 47.64
N GLN A 156 13.70 2.45 48.57
CA GLN A 156 14.59 3.15 49.48
C GLN A 156 14.24 2.68 50.89
N LEU A 157 15.21 2.01 51.51
CA LEU A 157 15.16 1.51 52.87
C LEU A 157 14.84 2.63 53.87
N ALA A 158 13.95 2.32 54.82
CA ALA A 158 13.97 2.84 56.19
C ALA A 158 13.50 1.72 57.13
#